data_AF-A0AAI9LEX2-F1
#
_entry.id   AF-A0AAI9LEX2-F1
#
_cell.length_a   1.000
_cell.length_b   1.000
_cell.length_c   1.000
_cell.angle_alpha   90.00
_cell.angle_beta   90.00
_cell.angle_gamma   90.00
#
_symmetry.space_group_name_H-M   'P 1'
#
loop_
_entity.id
_entity.type
_entity.pdbx_description
1 polymer ?
#
loop_
_entity_poly.entity_id
_entity_poly.type
_entity_poly.pdbx_seq_one_letter_code
_entity_poly.pdbx_strand_id
1 'polypeptide(L)'
;MPVLRYLLILLPQLLLMPLIAQAEPDLVQCQRVDQSQLRSASEETLLFLRCRAREISYEAPRLKGVTQKFKDDLVFSCLDQADAVEHQLRVSYGYTRETLAKKKCDR
;
A
#
# COMPACT_ATOMS: atom_id res chain seq x y z
N MET A 1 -12.55 55.48 10.33
CA MET A 1 -11.85 54.38 9.63
C MET A 1 -11.67 53.17 10.56
N PRO A 2 -12.71 52.34 10.81
CA PRO A 2 -12.59 51.21 11.73
C PRO A 2 -12.21 49.88 11.04
N VAL A 3 -12.32 49.80 9.70
CA VAL A 3 -12.19 48.56 8.93
C VAL A 3 -10.77 47.98 8.95
N LEU A 4 -9.75 48.84 8.98
CA LEU A 4 -8.34 48.43 8.98
C LEU A 4 -7.93 47.70 10.27
N ARG A 5 -8.62 47.99 11.39
CA ARG A 5 -8.31 47.43 12.71
C ARG A 5 -8.80 45.99 12.86
N TYR A 6 -9.92 45.64 12.24
CA TYR A 6 -10.45 44.27 12.25
C TYR A 6 -9.63 43.32 11.37
N LEU A 7 -9.07 43.83 10.26
CA LEU A 7 -8.22 43.04 9.37
C LEU A 7 -6.93 42.57 10.06
N LEU A 8 -6.35 43.41 10.93
CA LEU A 8 -5.14 43.10 11.69
C LEU A 8 -5.34 42.10 12.83
N ILE A 9 -6.58 41.90 13.29
CA ILE A 9 -6.90 40.99 14.42
C ILE A 9 -7.29 39.59 13.93
N LEU A 10 -7.81 39.46 12.70
CA LEU A 10 -8.20 38.17 12.11
C LEU A 10 -7.04 37.42 11.44
N LEU A 11 -6.01 38.14 10.99
CA LEU A 11 -4.84 37.56 10.31
C LEU A 11 -3.95 36.62 11.16
N PRO A 12 -3.75 36.83 12.48
CA PRO A 12 -2.94 35.91 13.28
C PRO A 12 -3.69 34.65 13.71
N GLN A 13 -5.03 34.61 13.63
CA GLN A 13 -5.83 33.43 14.01
C GLN A 13 -5.85 32.35 12.92
N LEU A 14 -5.73 32.75 11.65
CA LEU A 14 -5.62 31.82 10.51
C LEU A 14 -4.25 31.14 10.39
N LEU A 15 -3.25 31.66 11.08
CA LEU A 15 -1.86 31.14 11.08
C LEU A 15 -1.60 30.08 12.17
N LEU A 16 -2.62 29.75 12.98
CA LEU A 16 -2.54 28.77 14.06
C LEU A 16 -3.35 27.49 13.77
N MET A 17 -3.57 27.16 12.49
CA MET A 17 -3.96 25.79 12.15
C MET A 17 -2.73 24.90 12.33
N PRO A 18 -2.74 23.91 13.24
CA PRO A 18 -1.69 22.92 13.23
C PRO A 18 -1.82 22.20 11.90
N LEU A 19 -0.84 22.44 11.03
CA LEU A 19 -0.60 21.60 9.87
C LEU A 19 -0.17 20.24 10.42
N ILE A 20 -1.14 19.44 10.87
CA ILE A 20 -0.97 18.02 11.09
C ILE A 20 -0.88 17.43 9.69
N ALA A 21 0.24 17.68 9.03
CA ALA A 21 0.75 16.80 8.01
C ALA A 21 1.03 15.49 8.73
N GLN A 22 -0.01 14.66 8.87
CA GLN A 22 0.20 13.24 9.06
C GLN A 22 0.96 12.81 7.81
N ALA A 23 2.29 12.76 7.92
CA ALA A 23 3.10 12.05 6.96
C ALA A 23 2.52 10.64 6.92
N GLU A 24 1.79 10.34 5.83
CA GLU A 24 1.31 9.00 5.57
C GLU A 24 2.52 8.08 5.70
N PRO A 25 2.43 7.03 6.53
CA PRO A 25 3.55 6.11 6.72
C PRO A 25 3.97 5.58 5.34
N ASP A 26 5.27 5.71 5.09
CA ASP A 26 5.95 5.46 3.83
C ASP A 26 5.36 4.25 3.06
N LEU A 27 4.77 4.55 1.90
CA LEU A 27 3.94 3.69 1.03
C LEU A 27 4.75 2.59 0.29
N VAL A 28 5.73 1.98 0.95
CA VAL A 28 6.66 1.02 0.30
C VAL A 28 6.25 -0.45 0.52
N GLN A 29 5.10 -0.71 1.15
CA GLN A 29 4.73 -2.07 1.54
C GLN A 29 4.23 -2.94 0.37
N CYS A 30 3.43 -2.36 -0.52
CA CYS A 30 2.97 -3.00 -1.76
C CYS A 30 2.93 -1.97 -2.88
N GLN A 31 4.07 -1.73 -3.53
CA GLN A 31 4.11 -0.92 -4.75
C GLN A 31 3.83 -1.78 -5.98
N ARG A 32 3.29 -1.14 -7.00
CA ARG A 32 3.11 -1.75 -8.33
C ARG A 32 4.48 -2.18 -8.86
N VAL A 33 4.74 -3.49 -8.82
CA VAL A 33 6.00 -4.05 -9.30
C VAL A 33 6.05 -3.91 -10.82
N ASP A 34 7.18 -3.44 -11.35
CA ASP A 34 7.37 -3.36 -12.80
C ASP A 34 7.32 -4.77 -13.41
N GLN A 35 6.64 -4.89 -14.56
CA GLN A 35 6.50 -6.16 -15.25
C GLN A 35 7.87 -6.75 -15.67
N SER A 36 8.87 -5.91 -15.96
CA SER A 36 10.23 -6.36 -16.25
C SER A 36 10.86 -7.03 -15.04
N GLN A 37 10.66 -6.48 -13.84
CA GLN A 37 11.17 -7.03 -12.58
C GLN A 37 10.52 -8.38 -12.28
N LEU A 38 9.21 -8.50 -12.48
CA LEU A 38 8.49 -9.77 -12.33
C LEU A 38 9.00 -10.85 -13.28
N ARG A 39 9.28 -10.49 -14.54
CA ARG A 39 9.78 -11.45 -15.53
C ARG A 39 11.19 -11.96 -15.23
N SER A 40 12.04 -11.10 -14.68
CA SER A 40 13.41 -11.48 -14.28
C SER A 40 13.50 -12.13 -12.90
N ALA A 41 12.42 -12.13 -12.11
CA ALA A 41 12.43 -12.65 -10.75
C ALA A 41 12.50 -14.17 -10.73
N SER A 42 13.25 -14.71 -9.75
CA SER A 42 13.27 -16.15 -9.50
C SER A 42 11.92 -16.64 -8.98
N GLU A 43 11.66 -17.94 -9.14
CA GLU A 43 10.45 -18.60 -8.62
C GLU A 43 10.26 -18.33 -7.13
N GLU A 44 11.34 -18.48 -6.35
CA GLU A 44 11.36 -18.24 -4.90
C GLU A 44 11.01 -16.78 -4.57
N THR A 45 11.57 -15.83 -5.32
CA THR A 45 11.28 -14.40 -5.14
C THR A 45 9.80 -14.11 -5.41
N LEU A 46 9.24 -14.69 -6.47
CA LEU A 46 7.81 -14.51 -6.78
C LEU A 46 6.93 -15.15 -5.70
N LEU A 47 7.25 -16.34 -5.22
CA LEU A 47 6.51 -16.97 -4.12
C LEU A 47 6.56 -16.12 -2.85
N PHE A 48 7.74 -15.56 -2.52
CA PHE A 48 7.92 -14.65 -1.41
C PHE A 48 7.07 -13.37 -1.57
N LEU A 49 7.15 -12.70 -2.72
CA LEU A 49 6.40 -11.47 -2.99
C LEU A 49 4.89 -11.69 -2.91
N ARG A 50 4.39 -12.79 -3.48
CA ARG A 50 2.99 -13.20 -3.38
C ARG A 50 2.55 -13.30 -1.92
N CYS A 51 3.37 -13.97 -1.12
CA CYS A 51 3.06 -14.24 0.27
C CYS A 51 3.07 -12.98 1.14
N ARG A 52 4.10 -12.17 0.98
CA ARG A 52 4.22 -10.88 1.63
C ARG A 52 3.04 -9.97 1.31
N ALA A 53 2.66 -9.86 0.04
CA ALA A 53 1.54 -9.01 -0.38
C ALA A 53 0.22 -9.48 0.26
N ARG A 54 -0.05 -10.79 0.27
CA ARG A 54 -1.24 -11.34 0.94
C ARG A 54 -1.26 -11.07 2.44
N GLU A 55 -0.13 -11.24 3.13
CA GLU A 55 -0.04 -10.97 4.57
C GLU A 55 -0.35 -9.51 4.89
N ILE A 56 0.28 -8.57 4.16
CA ILE A 56 0.03 -7.14 4.34
C ILE A 56 -1.43 -6.81 4.07
N SER A 57 -2.06 -7.42 3.05
CA SER A 57 -3.49 -7.21 2.76
C SER A 57 -4.40 -7.63 3.93
N TYR A 58 -4.02 -8.67 4.68
CA TYR A 58 -4.77 -9.11 5.86
C TYR A 58 -4.49 -8.25 7.10
N GLU A 59 -3.31 -7.66 7.20
CA GLU A 59 -2.91 -6.80 8.30
C GLU A 59 -3.38 -5.35 8.14
N ALA A 60 -3.51 -4.87 6.90
CA ALA A 60 -3.87 -3.50 6.57
C ALA A 60 -5.14 -2.98 7.30
N PRO A 61 -6.24 -3.75 7.42
CA PRO A 61 -7.42 -3.29 8.17
C PRO A 61 -7.14 -3.03 9.66
N ARG A 62 -6.14 -3.70 10.24
CA ARG A 62 -5.78 -3.65 11.66
C ARG A 62 -4.87 -2.48 12.01
N LEU A 63 -4.38 -1.74 11.00
CA LEU A 63 -3.53 -0.58 11.21
C LEU A 63 -4.26 0.49 12.04
N LYS A 64 -3.54 1.10 12.99
CA LYS A 64 -4.05 2.18 13.86
C LYS A 64 -3.38 3.50 13.47
N GLY A 65 -4.11 4.61 13.64
CA GLY A 65 -3.58 5.94 13.37
C GLY A 65 -3.50 6.32 11.89
N VAL A 66 -4.13 5.56 11.00
CA VAL A 66 -4.22 5.84 9.55
C VAL A 66 -5.69 6.00 9.12
N THR A 67 -5.89 6.70 8.01
CA THR A 67 -7.24 6.92 7.44
C THR A 67 -7.84 5.61 6.92
N GLN A 68 -9.17 5.53 6.83
CA GLN A 68 -9.82 4.36 6.23
C GLN A 68 -9.42 4.19 4.76
N LYS A 69 -9.37 5.31 4.02
CA LYS A 69 -8.91 5.33 2.63
C LYS A 69 -7.52 4.69 2.49
N PHE A 70 -6.59 5.03 3.38
CA PHE A 70 -5.24 4.46 3.36
C PHE A 70 -5.26 2.93 3.52
N LYS A 71 -6.10 2.41 4.43
CA LYS A 71 -6.23 0.96 4.62
C LYS A 71 -6.75 0.30 3.36
N ASP A 72 -7.78 0.88 2.76
CA ASP A 72 -8.41 0.35 1.55
C ASP A 72 -7.41 0.38 0.38
N ASP A 73 -6.71 1.50 0.16
CA ASP A 73 -5.70 1.66 -0.87
C ASP A 73 -4.56 0.64 -0.70
N LEU A 74 -4.11 0.40 0.53
CA LEU A 74 -3.09 -0.60 0.84
C LEU A 74 -3.59 -2.03 0.55
N VAL A 75 -4.81 -2.37 0.97
CA VAL A 75 -5.42 -3.67 0.67
C VAL A 75 -5.47 -3.91 -0.83
N PHE A 76 -6.01 -2.95 -1.60
CA PHE A 76 -6.14 -3.09 -3.05
C PHE A 76 -4.78 -3.20 -3.74
N SER A 77 -3.82 -2.35 -3.36
CA SER A 77 -2.48 -2.38 -3.94
C SER A 77 -1.77 -3.72 -3.70
N CYS A 78 -1.92 -4.29 -2.50
CA CYS A 78 -1.34 -5.59 -2.18
C CYS A 78 -2.04 -6.75 -2.91
N LEU A 79 -3.37 -6.70 -3.08
CA LEU A 79 -4.08 -7.73 -3.83
C LEU A 79 -3.70 -7.69 -5.31
N ASP A 80 -3.61 -6.50 -5.91
CA ASP A 80 -3.15 -6.33 -7.29
C ASP A 80 -1.73 -6.86 -7.50
N GLN A 81 -0.82 -6.59 -6.55
CA GLN A 81 0.53 -7.14 -6.58
C GLN A 81 0.53 -8.67 -6.48
N ALA A 82 -0.25 -9.24 -5.56
CA ALA A 82 -0.37 -10.68 -5.42
C ALA A 82 -0.88 -11.34 -6.70
N ASP A 83 -1.88 -10.75 -7.35
CA ASP A 83 -2.44 -11.24 -8.61
C ASP A 83 -1.45 -11.16 -9.77
N ALA A 84 -0.70 -10.06 -9.88
CA ALA A 84 0.36 -9.90 -10.89
C ALA A 84 1.47 -10.95 -10.73
N VAL A 85 1.90 -11.19 -9.48
CA VAL A 85 2.90 -12.20 -9.15
C VAL A 85 2.38 -13.61 -9.41
N GLU A 86 1.13 -13.91 -9.02
CA GLU A 86 0.49 -15.20 -9.32
C GLU A 86 0.38 -15.44 -10.82
N HIS A 87 0.03 -14.42 -11.60
CA HIS A 87 0.02 -14.50 -13.05
C HIS A 87 1.42 -14.87 -13.58
N GLN A 88 2.47 -14.22 -13.08
CA GLN A 88 3.84 -14.52 -13.49
C GLN A 88 4.27 -15.95 -13.11
N LEU A 89 3.92 -16.42 -11.92
CA LEU A 89 4.17 -17.81 -11.48
C LEU A 89 3.50 -18.82 -12.41
N ARG A 90 2.26 -18.54 -12.84
CA ARG A 90 1.52 -19.40 -13.76
C ARG A 90 2.15 -19.43 -15.15
N VAL A 91 2.54 -18.27 -15.68
CA VAL A 91 3.07 -18.15 -17.04
C VAL A 91 4.52 -18.65 -17.15
N SER A 92 5.37 -18.34 -16.17
CA SER A 92 6.81 -18.68 -16.24
C SER A 92 7.18 -20.02 -15.61
N TYR A 93 6.43 -20.48 -14.61
CA TYR A 93 6.80 -21.65 -13.82
C TYR A 93 5.72 -22.75 -13.81
N GLY A 94 4.66 -22.60 -14.62
CA GLY A 94 3.66 -23.65 -14.83
C GLY A 94 2.72 -23.89 -13.65
N TYR A 95 2.66 -22.97 -12.69
CA TYR A 95 1.74 -23.07 -11.56
C TYR A 95 0.27 -23.07 -12.01
N THR A 96 -0.56 -23.77 -11.25
CA THR A 96 -2.03 -23.67 -11.31
C THR A 96 -2.56 -22.92 -10.09
N ARG A 97 -3.81 -22.43 -10.17
CA ARG A 97 -4.50 -21.85 -9.01
C ARG A 97 -4.50 -22.80 -7.80
N GLU A 98 -4.71 -24.09 -8.05
CA GLU A 98 -4.75 -25.13 -7.03
C GLU A 98 -3.40 -25.37 -6.37
N THR A 99 -2.33 -25.46 -7.16
CA THR A 99 -0.96 -25.63 -6.63
C THR A 99 -0.51 -24.41 -5.83
N LEU A 100 -0.84 -23.20 -6.28
CA LEU A 100 -0.60 -21.96 -5.53
C LEU A 100 -1.43 -21.90 -4.24
N ALA A 101 -2.68 -22.37 -4.26
CA ALA A 101 -3.50 -22.44 -3.06
C ALA A 101 -2.94 -23.42 -2.02
N LYS A 102 -2.32 -24.53 -2.47
CA LYS A 102 -1.64 -25.50 -1.60
C LYS A 102 -0.30 -24.99 -1.07
N LYS A 103 0.42 -24.17 -1.84
CA LYS A 103 1.64 -23.48 -1.40
C LYS A 103 1.28 -22.33 -0.47
N LYS A 104 1.11 -22.67 0.81
CA LYS A 104 0.95 -21.71 1.89
C LYS A 104 2.22 -20.88 2.02
N CYS A 105 2.04 -19.69 2.56
CA CYS A 105 3.13 -18.81 2.90
C CYS A 105 3.78 -19.37 4.16
N ASP A 106 4.98 -19.94 4.01
CA ASP A 106 5.79 -20.38 5.14
C ASP A 106 6.09 -19.14 5.99
N ARG A 107 5.91 -19.30 7.31
CA ARG A 107 5.94 -18.22 8.28
C ARG A 107 7.26 -18.22 9.04
#